data_AF-A0A086WEB0-F1
#
_entry.id   AF-A0A086WEB0-F1
#
_cell.length_a   1.000
_cell.length_b   1.000
_cell.length_c   1.000
_cell.angle_alpha   90.00
_cell.angle_beta   90.00
_cell.angle_gamma   90.00
#
_symmetry.space_group_name_H-M   'P 1'
#
loop_
_entity.id
_entity.type
_entity.pdbx_description
1 polymer ?
#
loop_
_entity_poly.entity_id
_entity_poly.type
_entity_poly.pdbx_seq_one_letter_code
_entity_poly.pdbx_strand_id
1 'polypeptide(L)'
;MRRTSWSQLAVYAYLGFFSLVLVRLAAPEAIGPALRKLALAVPLVLLAAKDLAHLPDALQRLRSATGWHRRILALLPPELIGMARLDRLMWAGCLQWLRRHAPLPRPEGTALTYLQRGAYGTAIGYAMFAVFLELPLDFGIMHLFIEDPDTRLLIRVVGGIGALYTLAWVLGDRWHVAEGCHVLADDVLHLRVGVRTQGSIPLSAIERVDAVTETLDRWRRRHGIHAADTITVTPFDKPNCVLVIKPEAGVTLLHWQVRRGAPRYVLLYLDRPELLASSVGQGG
;
A
#
# COMPACT_ATOMS: atom_id res chain seq x y z
N MET A 1 -7.01 -15.47 10.87
CA MET A 1 -7.71 -14.22 10.50
C MET A 1 -7.10 -12.96 11.13
N ARG A 2 -6.99 -12.82 12.47
CA ARG A 2 -6.44 -11.58 13.09
C ARG A 2 -5.04 -11.19 12.59
N ARG A 3 -4.10 -12.13 12.54
CA ARG A 3 -2.72 -11.91 12.08
C ARG A 3 -2.55 -11.78 10.56
N THR A 4 -3.55 -12.16 9.78
CA THR A 4 -3.54 -12.05 8.33
C THR A 4 -3.68 -10.58 7.94
N SER A 5 -2.82 -10.04 7.09
CA SER A 5 -2.98 -8.67 6.61
C SER A 5 -4.20 -8.56 5.67
N TRP A 6 -4.73 -7.36 5.48
CA TRP A 6 -5.77 -7.11 4.49
C TRP A 6 -5.31 -7.41 3.06
N SER A 7 -4.04 -7.18 2.74
CA SER A 7 -3.46 -7.54 1.44
C SER A 7 -3.42 -9.06 1.23
N GLN A 8 -3.01 -9.83 2.23
CA GLN A 8 -3.05 -11.30 2.16
C GLN A 8 -4.48 -11.81 2.02
N LEU A 9 -5.43 -11.22 2.74
CA LEU A 9 -6.85 -11.56 2.62
C LEU A 9 -7.38 -11.26 1.21
N ALA A 10 -7.01 -10.11 0.63
CA ALA A 10 -7.38 -9.77 -0.74
C ALA A 10 -6.80 -10.78 -1.74
N VAL A 11 -5.55 -11.21 -1.57
CA VAL A 11 -4.94 -12.28 -2.37
C VAL A 11 -5.73 -13.58 -2.22
N TYR A 12 -6.08 -14.00 -1.00
CA TYR A 12 -6.89 -15.22 -0.79
C TYR A 12 -8.29 -15.11 -1.40
N ALA A 13 -8.93 -13.94 -1.29
CA ALA A 13 -10.23 -13.68 -1.90
C ALA A 13 -10.16 -13.76 -3.42
N TYR A 14 -9.12 -13.18 -4.02
CA TYR A 14 -8.88 -13.22 -5.45
C TYR A 14 -8.59 -14.64 -5.94
N LEU A 15 -7.68 -15.36 -5.28
CA LEU A 15 -7.37 -16.75 -5.60
C LEU A 15 -8.61 -17.65 -5.47
N GLY A 16 -9.43 -17.45 -4.43
CA GLY A 16 -10.69 -18.16 -4.25
C GLY A 16 -11.69 -17.90 -5.37
N PHE A 17 -11.87 -16.62 -5.74
CA PHE A 17 -12.72 -16.22 -6.86
C PHE A 17 -12.25 -16.87 -8.17
N PHE A 18 -10.96 -16.73 -8.52
CA PHE A 18 -10.42 -17.28 -9.77
C PHE A 18 -10.48 -18.80 -9.82
N SER A 19 -10.17 -19.48 -8.72
CA SER A 19 -10.27 -20.94 -8.65
C SER A 19 -11.70 -21.40 -8.94
N LEU A 20 -12.70 -20.70 -8.41
CA LEU A 20 -14.12 -21.02 -8.66
C LEU A 20 -14.56 -20.71 -10.09
N VAL A 21 -14.03 -19.65 -10.69
CA VAL A 21 -14.25 -19.35 -12.12
C VAL A 21 -13.66 -20.44 -13.00
N LEU A 22 -12.43 -20.91 -12.71
CA LEU A 22 -11.80 -22.00 -13.45
C LEU A 22 -12.57 -23.32 -13.29
N VAL A 23 -12.98 -23.66 -12.06
CA VAL A 23 -13.84 -24.83 -11.82
C VAL A 23 -15.14 -24.71 -12.60
N ARG A 24 -15.74 -23.53 -12.68
CA ARG A 24 -16.96 -23.30 -13.47
C ARG A 24 -16.77 -23.58 -14.96
N LEU A 25 -15.60 -23.28 -15.53
CA LEU A 25 -15.32 -23.57 -16.95
C LEU A 25 -15.28 -25.07 -17.26
N ALA A 26 -14.95 -25.89 -16.26
CA ALA A 26 -14.92 -27.35 -16.39
C ALA A 26 -16.19 -28.05 -15.85
N ALA A 27 -17.07 -27.31 -15.18
CA ALA A 27 -18.24 -27.88 -14.52
C ALA A 27 -19.43 -28.06 -15.47
N PRO A 28 -20.31 -29.05 -15.23
CA PRO A 28 -21.58 -29.18 -15.94
C PRO A 28 -22.45 -27.92 -15.80
N GLU A 29 -23.22 -27.59 -16.85
CA GLU A 29 -24.07 -26.39 -16.90
C GLU A 29 -25.02 -26.27 -15.70
N ALA A 30 -25.52 -27.40 -15.20
CA ALA A 30 -26.42 -27.47 -14.04
C ALA A 30 -25.83 -26.82 -12.77
N ILE A 31 -24.51 -26.83 -12.59
CA ILE A 31 -23.83 -26.32 -11.39
C ILE A 31 -23.32 -24.87 -11.61
N GLY A 32 -23.25 -24.41 -12.86
CA GLY A 32 -22.75 -23.09 -13.24
C GLY A 32 -23.33 -21.92 -12.44
N PRO A 33 -24.66 -21.82 -12.25
CA PRO A 33 -25.28 -20.76 -11.46
C PRO A 33 -24.85 -20.76 -9.98
N ALA A 34 -24.70 -21.94 -9.37
CA ALA A 34 -24.27 -22.07 -7.98
C ALA A 34 -22.81 -21.64 -7.81
N LEU A 35 -21.92 -22.10 -8.71
CA LEU A 35 -20.51 -21.70 -8.71
C LEU A 35 -20.35 -20.19 -8.92
N ARG A 36 -21.16 -19.56 -9.78
CA ARG A 36 -21.16 -18.11 -9.96
C ARG A 36 -21.49 -17.38 -8.65
N LYS A 37 -22.55 -17.81 -7.96
CA LYS A 37 -22.93 -17.22 -6.66
C LYS A 37 -21.84 -17.42 -5.62
N LEU A 38 -21.25 -18.62 -5.56
CA LEU A 38 -20.17 -18.94 -4.62
C LEU A 38 -18.92 -18.08 -4.89
N ALA A 39 -18.52 -17.95 -6.16
CA ALA A 39 -17.38 -17.12 -6.57
C ALA A 39 -17.55 -15.68 -6.08
N LEU A 40 -18.74 -15.11 -6.23
CA LEU A 40 -19.04 -13.75 -5.75
C LEU A 40 -19.13 -13.67 -4.21
N ALA A 41 -19.62 -14.72 -3.55
CA ALA A 41 -19.80 -14.74 -2.10
C ALA A 41 -18.48 -14.91 -1.34
N VAL A 42 -17.51 -15.69 -1.85
CA VAL A 42 -16.26 -16.00 -1.13
C VAL A 42 -15.48 -14.75 -0.71
N PRO A 43 -15.21 -13.77 -1.60
CA PRO A 43 -14.57 -12.52 -1.21
C PRO A 43 -15.32 -11.79 -0.09
N LEU A 44 -16.66 -11.71 -0.19
CA LEU A 44 -17.49 -11.02 0.79
C LEU A 44 -17.46 -11.72 2.16
N VAL A 45 -17.53 -13.05 2.18
CA VAL A 45 -17.43 -13.85 3.40
C VAL A 45 -16.05 -13.70 4.06
N LEU A 46 -14.97 -13.67 3.28
CA LEU A 46 -13.62 -13.47 3.80
C LEU A 46 -13.45 -12.07 4.41
N LEU A 47 -13.99 -11.03 3.76
CA LEU A 47 -14.02 -9.67 4.31
C LEU A 47 -14.83 -9.62 5.61
N ALA A 48 -16.03 -10.20 5.64
CA ALA A 48 -16.88 -10.25 6.83
C ALA A 48 -16.21 -11.03 7.98
N ALA A 49 -15.57 -12.17 7.70
CA ALA A 49 -14.84 -12.95 8.69
C ALA A 49 -13.65 -12.17 9.26
N LYS A 50 -12.97 -11.36 8.44
CA LYS A 50 -11.90 -10.48 8.90
C LYS A 50 -12.40 -9.38 9.82
N ASP A 51 -13.53 -8.76 9.48
CA ASP A 51 -14.16 -7.73 10.30
C ASP A 51 -14.65 -8.29 11.64
N LEU A 52 -15.30 -9.45 11.62
CA LEU A 52 -15.73 -10.14 12.85
C LEU A 52 -14.55 -10.50 13.75
N ALA A 53 -13.40 -10.89 13.17
CA ALA A 53 -12.20 -11.15 13.95
C ALA A 53 -11.69 -9.89 14.70
N HIS A 54 -11.97 -8.70 14.17
CA HIS A 54 -11.60 -7.39 14.73
C HIS A 54 -12.73 -6.71 15.53
N LEU A 55 -13.85 -7.41 15.74
CA LEU A 55 -15.01 -6.86 16.44
C LEU A 55 -14.69 -6.30 17.84
N PRO A 56 -13.84 -6.94 18.69
CA PRO A 56 -13.49 -6.38 19.99
C PRO A 56 -12.80 -5.01 19.89
N ASP A 57 -11.94 -4.82 18.90
CA ASP A 57 -11.24 -3.54 18.66
C ASP A 57 -12.22 -2.49 18.14
N ALA A 58 -13.18 -2.88 17.30
CA ALA A 58 -14.28 -2.02 16.88
C ALA A 58 -15.16 -1.58 18.06
N LEU A 59 -15.50 -2.50 18.97
CA LEU A 59 -16.27 -2.18 20.18
C LEU A 59 -15.49 -1.26 21.12
N GLN A 60 -14.17 -1.45 21.28
CA GLN A 60 -13.33 -0.55 22.05
C GLN A 60 -13.31 0.86 21.45
N ARG A 61 -13.12 0.97 20.13
CA ARG A 61 -13.19 2.26 19.40
C ARG A 61 -14.56 2.91 19.56
N LEU A 62 -15.64 2.14 19.47
CA LEU A 62 -17.01 2.62 19.63
C LEU A 62 -17.26 3.19 21.03
N ARG A 63 -16.73 2.54 22.08
CA ARG A 63 -16.81 3.04 23.47
C ARG A 63 -16.05 4.36 23.65
N SER A 64 -14.92 4.54 22.99
CA SER A 64 -14.16 5.80 23.01
C SER A 64 -14.74 6.90 22.10
N ALA A 65 -15.69 6.58 21.21
CA ALA A 65 -16.19 7.51 20.21
C ALA A 65 -17.24 8.46 20.79
N THR A 66 -16.91 9.75 20.78
CA THR A 66 -17.84 10.84 21.09
C THR A 66 -18.52 11.36 19.81
N GLY A 67 -19.86 11.31 19.78
CA GLY A 67 -20.68 11.75 18.63
C GLY A 67 -21.03 10.66 17.61
N TRP A 68 -22.16 10.82 16.92
CA TRP A 68 -22.74 9.80 16.04
C TRP A 68 -21.86 9.47 14.82
N HIS A 69 -21.25 10.48 14.19
CA HIS A 69 -20.38 10.29 13.03
C HIS A 69 -19.14 9.45 13.39
N ARG A 70 -18.53 9.69 14.55
CA ARG A 70 -17.38 8.91 15.04
C ARG A 70 -17.78 7.49 15.39
N ARG A 71 -19.00 7.28 15.89
CA ARG A 71 -19.53 5.93 16.17
C ARG A 71 -19.70 5.12 14.90
N ILE A 72 -20.24 5.71 13.82
CA ILE A 72 -20.32 5.04 12.51
C ILE A 72 -18.91 4.69 12.00
N LEU A 73 -17.98 5.66 12.04
CA LEU A 73 -16.60 5.42 11.61
C LEU A 73 -15.87 4.39 12.48
N ALA A 74 -16.19 4.28 13.78
CA ALA A 74 -15.60 3.30 14.67
C ALA A 74 -15.96 1.85 14.31
N LEU A 75 -17.11 1.63 13.66
CA LEU A 75 -17.52 0.33 13.13
C LEU A 75 -16.76 -0.07 11.87
N LEU A 76 -16.21 0.91 11.13
CA LEU A 76 -15.43 0.62 9.93
C LEU A 76 -13.99 0.19 10.28
N PRO A 77 -13.37 -0.68 9.48
CA PRO A 77 -11.95 -0.97 9.58
C PRO A 77 -11.13 0.32 9.42
N PRO A 78 -10.13 0.56 10.28
CA PRO A 78 -9.29 1.75 10.16
C PRO A 78 -8.56 1.80 8.82
N GLU A 79 -8.26 0.65 8.22
CA GLU A 79 -7.69 0.54 6.87
C GLU A 79 -8.60 1.08 5.78
N LEU A 80 -9.91 0.87 5.87
CA LEU A 80 -10.86 1.37 4.89
C LEU A 80 -10.93 2.90 4.95
N ILE A 81 -10.93 3.46 6.17
CA ILE A 81 -10.84 4.91 6.37
C ILE A 81 -9.50 5.45 5.83
N GLY A 82 -8.39 4.73 6.10
CA GLY A 82 -7.08 5.05 5.55
C GLY A 82 -7.07 5.05 4.02
N MET A 83 -7.66 4.04 3.39
CA MET A 83 -7.76 3.91 1.94
C MET A 83 -8.59 5.04 1.32
N ALA A 84 -9.72 5.40 1.93
CA ALA A 84 -10.54 6.54 1.47
C ALA A 84 -9.79 7.89 1.61
N ARG A 85 -9.01 8.07 2.68
CA ARG A 85 -8.14 9.24 2.83
C ARG A 85 -7.03 9.25 1.80
N LEU A 86 -6.40 8.10 1.56
CA LEU A 86 -5.35 7.94 0.57
C LEU A 86 -5.87 8.25 -0.83
N ASP A 87 -7.02 7.71 -1.21
CA ASP A 87 -7.66 8.00 -2.50
C ASP A 87 -7.89 9.50 -2.70
N ARG A 88 -8.48 10.17 -1.70
CA ARG A 88 -8.64 11.64 -1.74
C ARG A 88 -7.32 12.37 -1.91
N LEU A 89 -6.25 11.91 -1.27
CA LEU A 89 -4.92 12.50 -1.41
C LEU A 89 -4.30 12.22 -2.78
N MET A 90 -4.56 11.06 -3.40
CA MET A 90 -4.14 10.77 -4.77
C MET A 90 -4.82 11.72 -5.76
N TRP A 91 -6.14 11.90 -5.65
CA TRP A 91 -6.87 12.88 -6.47
C TRP A 91 -6.37 14.31 -6.26
N ALA A 92 -6.16 14.72 -5.00
CA ALA A 92 -5.59 16.03 -4.70
C ALA A 92 -4.19 16.22 -5.31
N GLY A 93 -3.34 15.19 -5.22
CA GLY A 93 -2.01 15.19 -5.83
C GLY A 93 -2.07 15.28 -7.36
N CYS A 94 -3.01 14.57 -7.99
CA CYS A 94 -3.23 14.65 -9.45
C CYS A 94 -3.61 16.07 -9.87
N LEU A 95 -4.55 16.69 -9.15
CA LEU A 95 -4.94 18.08 -9.41
C LEU A 95 -3.77 19.05 -9.20
N GLN A 96 -2.96 18.84 -8.16
CA GLN A 96 -1.75 19.66 -7.91
C GLN A 96 -0.70 19.48 -9.00
N TRP A 97 -0.52 18.27 -9.50
CA TRP A 97 0.34 17.97 -10.64
C TRP A 97 -0.12 18.68 -11.91
N LEU A 98 -1.41 18.59 -12.24
CA LEU A 98 -2.00 19.29 -13.40
C LEU A 98 -1.83 20.81 -13.29
N ARG A 99 -1.96 21.35 -12.08
CA ARG A 99 -1.74 22.77 -11.78
C ARG A 99 -0.26 23.13 -11.59
N ARG A 100 0.67 22.19 -11.78
CA ARG A 100 2.12 22.37 -11.61
C ARG A 100 2.52 23.04 -10.29
N HIS A 101 1.79 22.74 -9.20
CA HIS A 101 2.13 23.27 -7.88
C HIS A 101 3.40 22.60 -7.36
N ALA A 102 4.27 23.41 -6.75
CA ALA A 102 5.47 22.93 -6.10
C ALA A 102 5.11 21.96 -4.95
N PRO A 103 5.88 20.89 -4.74
CA PRO A 103 5.71 19.99 -3.61
C PRO A 103 5.89 20.70 -2.27
N LEU A 104 5.39 20.08 -1.20
CA LEU A 104 5.57 20.58 0.16
C LEU A 104 7.07 20.65 0.52
N PRO A 105 7.51 21.73 1.20
CA PRO A 105 8.90 21.88 1.62
C PRO A 105 9.35 20.71 2.51
N ARG A 106 10.64 20.41 2.44
CA ARG A 106 11.27 19.37 3.25
C ARG A 106 11.67 19.94 4.61
N PRO A 107 11.67 19.13 5.68
CA PRO A 107 12.37 19.49 6.90
C PRO A 107 13.84 19.81 6.60
N GLU A 108 14.44 20.68 7.42
CA GLU A 108 15.88 20.92 7.38
C GLU A 108 16.63 19.67 7.85
N GLY A 109 17.80 19.42 7.26
CA GLY A 109 18.63 18.26 7.57
C GLY A 109 19.22 17.59 6.34
N THR A 110 19.82 16.43 6.54
CA THR A 110 20.46 15.65 5.47
C THR A 110 19.41 14.79 4.76
N ALA A 111 19.24 15.02 3.46
CA ALA A 111 18.31 14.25 2.64
C ALA A 111 18.86 12.84 2.33
N LEU A 112 18.12 11.82 2.74
CA LEU A 112 18.37 10.42 2.40
C LEU A 112 17.41 10.02 1.28
N THR A 113 17.89 10.07 0.04
CA THR A 113 17.08 9.85 -1.17
C THR A 113 16.83 8.37 -1.43
N TYR A 114 15.76 8.09 -2.18
CA TYR A 114 15.35 6.73 -2.58
C TYR A 114 14.89 6.66 -4.05
N LEU A 115 15.07 7.73 -4.81
CA LEU A 115 14.57 7.86 -6.20
C LEU A 115 15.68 7.90 -7.23
N GLN A 116 16.93 8.18 -6.84
CA GLN A 116 18.01 8.37 -7.80
C GLN A 116 18.47 7.04 -8.42
N ARG A 117 18.42 5.96 -7.63
CA ARG A 117 18.83 4.61 -8.04
C ARG A 117 17.67 3.60 -8.03
N GLY A 118 16.48 4.04 -7.64
CA GLY A 118 15.28 3.20 -7.56
C GLY A 118 14.59 2.97 -8.90
N ALA A 119 13.85 1.88 -9.00
CA ALA A 119 13.04 1.49 -10.16
C ALA A 119 11.65 2.16 -10.18
N TYR A 120 11.36 3.07 -9.25
CA TYR A 120 10.07 3.78 -9.20
C TYR A 120 9.71 4.49 -10.51
N GLY A 121 10.68 5.12 -11.18
CA GLY A 121 10.46 5.74 -12.49
C GLY A 121 10.02 4.72 -13.56
N THR A 122 10.64 3.54 -13.57
CA THR A 122 10.28 2.43 -14.45
C THR A 122 8.88 1.90 -14.13
N ALA A 123 8.51 1.79 -12.86
CA ALA A 123 7.17 1.36 -12.45
C ALA A 123 6.08 2.31 -12.96
N ILE A 124 6.31 3.63 -12.89
CA ILE A 124 5.42 4.63 -13.51
C ILE A 124 5.35 4.42 -15.03
N GLY A 125 6.49 4.21 -15.68
CA GLY A 125 6.56 3.95 -17.12
C GLY A 125 5.70 2.75 -17.54
N TYR A 126 5.79 1.63 -16.80
CA TYR A 126 4.94 0.47 -17.04
C TYR A 126 3.46 0.75 -16.82
N ALA A 127 3.10 1.48 -15.77
CA ALA A 127 1.70 1.86 -15.55
C ALA A 127 1.14 2.73 -16.68
N MET A 128 1.94 3.67 -17.19
CA MET A 128 1.56 4.50 -18.35
C MET A 128 1.44 3.66 -19.62
N PHE A 129 2.38 2.75 -19.87
CA PHE A 129 2.34 1.83 -21.00
C PHE A 129 1.08 0.95 -20.98
N ALA A 130 0.75 0.36 -19.83
CA ALA A 130 -0.45 -0.46 -19.66
C ALA A 130 -1.73 0.34 -19.98
N VAL A 131 -1.82 1.58 -19.50
CA VAL A 131 -3.02 2.42 -19.75
C VAL A 131 -3.11 2.91 -21.19
N PHE A 132 -2.01 3.37 -21.79
CA PHE A 132 -2.04 4.02 -23.10
C PHE A 132 -1.86 3.08 -24.29
N LEU A 133 -1.27 1.90 -24.09
CA LEU A 133 -1.04 0.94 -25.17
C LEU A 133 -1.81 -0.36 -24.98
N GLU A 134 -1.65 -1.02 -23.82
CA GLU A 134 -2.25 -2.33 -23.59
C GLU A 134 -3.78 -2.25 -23.56
N LEU A 135 -4.35 -1.32 -22.80
CA LEU A 135 -5.80 -1.20 -22.67
C LEU A 135 -6.54 -0.89 -23.99
N PRO A 136 -6.07 0.03 -24.87
CA PRO A 136 -6.69 0.20 -26.18
C PRO A 136 -6.60 -1.03 -27.08
N LEU A 137 -5.47 -1.76 -27.04
CA LEU A 137 -5.31 -3.01 -27.77
C LEU A 137 -6.30 -4.07 -27.27
N ASP A 138 -6.45 -4.21 -25.96
CA ASP A 138 -7.43 -5.10 -25.34
C ASP A 138 -8.84 -4.77 -25.82
N PHE A 139 -9.24 -3.50 -25.82
CA PHE A 139 -10.55 -3.09 -26.34
C PHE A 139 -10.75 -3.37 -27.84
N GLY A 140 -9.68 -3.29 -28.63
CA GLY A 140 -9.69 -3.68 -30.04
C GLY A 140 -9.90 -5.18 -30.20
N ILE A 141 -9.13 -5.99 -29.48
CA ILE A 141 -9.20 -7.46 -29.49
C ILE A 141 -10.57 -7.95 -29.01
N MET A 142 -11.13 -7.33 -27.96
CA MET A 142 -12.45 -7.66 -27.43
C MET A 142 -13.57 -7.56 -28.46
N HIS A 143 -13.41 -6.69 -29.47
CA HIS A 143 -14.38 -6.59 -30.56
C HIS A 143 -14.50 -7.89 -31.37
N LEU A 144 -13.44 -8.71 -31.40
CA LEU A 144 -13.39 -9.99 -32.09
C LEU A 144 -14.06 -11.13 -31.31
N PHE A 145 -14.19 -11.01 -29.99
CA PHE A 145 -14.65 -12.09 -29.11
C PHE A 145 -16.03 -11.85 -28.48
N ILE A 146 -16.51 -10.61 -28.44
CA ILE A 146 -17.81 -10.28 -27.86
C ILE A 146 -18.72 -9.75 -28.97
N GLU A 147 -19.76 -10.51 -29.29
CA GLU A 147 -20.73 -10.14 -30.33
C GLU A 147 -21.70 -9.06 -29.85
N ASP A 148 -22.14 -9.15 -28.59
CA ASP A 148 -23.12 -8.26 -28.01
C ASP A 148 -22.62 -6.80 -27.90
N PRO A 149 -23.24 -5.85 -28.63
CA PRO A 149 -22.82 -4.44 -28.60
C PRO A 149 -22.94 -3.79 -27.22
N ASP A 150 -23.96 -4.16 -26.43
CA ASP A 150 -24.21 -3.53 -25.13
C ASP A 150 -23.16 -3.97 -24.12
N THR A 151 -22.83 -5.27 -24.08
CA THR A 151 -21.73 -5.79 -23.26
C THR A 151 -20.39 -5.16 -23.66
N ARG A 152 -20.10 -5.01 -24.96
CA ARG A 152 -18.88 -4.32 -25.41
C ARG A 152 -18.81 -2.87 -24.94
N LEU A 153 -19.92 -2.13 -25.06
CA LEU A 153 -20.00 -0.74 -24.63
C LEU A 153 -19.77 -0.65 -23.11
N LEU A 154 -20.42 -1.50 -22.32
CA LEU A 154 -20.25 -1.54 -20.88
C LEU A 154 -18.78 -1.76 -20.50
N ILE A 155 -18.11 -2.72 -21.12
CA ILE A 155 -16.71 -3.02 -20.81
C ILE A 155 -15.78 -1.86 -21.19
N ARG A 156 -16.02 -1.21 -22.32
CA ARG A 156 -15.26 0.00 -22.73
C ARG A 156 -15.45 1.15 -21.74
N VAL A 157 -16.69 1.39 -21.29
CA VAL A 157 -17.00 2.45 -20.31
C VAL A 157 -16.33 2.13 -18.97
N VAL A 158 -16.51 0.92 -18.45
CA VAL A 158 -15.92 0.50 -17.17
C VAL A 158 -14.39 0.54 -17.22
N GLY A 159 -13.80 -0.01 -18.28
CA GLY A 159 -12.35 -0.01 -18.43
C GLY A 159 -11.79 1.40 -18.68
N GLY A 160 -12.49 2.26 -19.43
CA GLY A 160 -12.13 3.67 -19.61
C GLY A 160 -12.14 4.46 -18.29
N ILE A 161 -13.17 4.27 -17.46
CA ILE A 161 -13.22 4.84 -16.10
C ILE A 161 -12.05 4.32 -15.26
N GLY A 162 -11.77 3.01 -15.32
CA GLY A 162 -10.64 2.39 -14.64
C GLY A 162 -9.28 2.96 -15.09
N ALA A 163 -9.13 3.25 -16.39
CA ALA A 163 -7.95 3.87 -16.97
C ALA A 163 -7.74 5.28 -16.42
N LEU A 164 -8.79 6.12 -16.45
CA LEU A 164 -8.76 7.48 -15.93
C LEU A 164 -8.45 7.50 -14.43
N TYR A 165 -9.07 6.60 -13.67
CA TYR A 165 -8.80 6.45 -12.23
C TYR A 165 -7.34 6.05 -11.98
N THR A 166 -6.82 5.08 -12.76
CA THR A 166 -5.42 4.64 -12.67
C THR A 166 -4.45 5.78 -12.99
N LEU A 167 -4.71 6.56 -14.05
CA LEU A 167 -3.90 7.73 -14.38
C LEU A 167 -3.92 8.76 -13.26
N ALA A 168 -5.09 9.07 -12.72
CA ALA A 168 -5.21 9.99 -11.60
C ALA A 168 -4.39 9.51 -10.39
N TRP A 169 -4.45 8.22 -10.08
CA TRP A 169 -3.66 7.62 -9.02
C TRP A 169 -2.16 7.69 -9.26
N VAL A 170 -1.70 7.32 -10.46
CA VAL A 170 -0.26 7.34 -10.79
C VAL A 170 0.30 8.76 -10.79
N LEU A 171 -0.44 9.72 -11.35
CA LEU A 171 -0.03 11.13 -11.35
C LEU A 171 -0.05 11.73 -9.95
N GLY A 172 -1.07 11.40 -9.15
CA GLY A 172 -1.17 11.83 -7.76
C GLY A 172 -0.04 11.29 -6.91
N ASP A 173 0.23 10.00 -7.00
CA ASP A 173 1.34 9.36 -6.30
C ASP A 173 2.69 9.94 -6.75
N ARG A 174 2.88 10.11 -8.06
CA ARG A 174 4.08 10.76 -8.61
C ARG A 174 4.28 12.15 -8.02
N TRP A 175 3.24 12.96 -7.89
CA TRP A 175 3.35 14.30 -7.29
C TRP A 175 3.80 14.24 -5.83
N HIS A 176 3.20 13.34 -5.05
CA HIS A 176 3.57 13.16 -3.63
C HIS A 176 4.99 12.60 -3.47
N VAL A 177 5.45 11.78 -4.40
CA VAL A 177 6.73 11.07 -4.33
C VAL A 177 7.87 11.83 -5.01
N ALA A 178 7.63 12.65 -6.04
CA ALA A 178 8.65 13.23 -6.94
C ALA A 178 9.82 13.93 -6.24
N GLU A 179 9.58 14.47 -5.04
CA GLU A 179 10.58 15.14 -4.20
C GLU A 179 10.70 14.53 -2.81
N GLY A 180 10.15 13.34 -2.64
CA GLY A 180 10.20 12.63 -1.38
C GLY A 180 11.60 12.07 -1.12
N CYS A 181 12.05 12.29 0.11
CA CYS A 181 13.22 11.66 0.69
C CYS A 181 12.92 11.47 2.18
N HIS A 182 13.70 10.60 2.84
CA HIS A 182 13.79 10.68 4.28
C HIS A 182 14.72 11.85 4.64
N VAL A 183 14.52 12.47 5.80
CA VAL A 183 15.39 13.57 6.25
C VAL A 183 15.96 13.19 7.61
N LEU A 184 17.28 13.15 7.69
CA LEU A 184 18.00 13.04 8.95
C LEU A 184 18.24 14.45 9.49
N ALA A 185 17.43 14.84 10.46
CA ALA A 185 17.65 16.03 11.28
C ALA A 185 18.35 15.64 12.58
N ASP A 186 18.95 16.63 13.26
CA ASP A 186 19.80 16.51 14.46
C ASP A 186 19.64 15.20 15.26
N ASP A 187 18.48 14.99 15.90
CA ASP A 187 18.18 13.82 16.73
C ASP A 187 17.00 12.98 16.22
N VAL A 188 16.51 13.26 15.01
CA VAL A 188 15.29 12.64 14.45
C VAL A 188 15.45 12.28 12.98
N LEU A 189 15.08 11.03 12.66
CA LEU A 189 14.86 10.58 11.30
C LEU A 189 13.40 10.79 10.89
N HIS A 190 13.15 11.76 10.02
CA HIS A 190 11.85 11.97 9.39
C HIS A 190 11.68 11.01 8.21
N LEU A 191 10.80 10.03 8.39
CA LEU A 191 10.41 9.11 7.32
C LEU A 191 9.29 9.73 6.48
N ARG A 192 9.48 9.75 5.16
CA ARG A 192 8.43 10.15 4.21
C ARG A 192 8.55 9.35 2.93
N VAL A 193 7.47 8.68 2.54
CA VAL A 193 7.28 8.08 1.22
C VAL A 193 5.94 8.57 0.69
N GLY A 194 5.97 9.71 0.00
CA GLY A 194 4.79 10.43 -0.43
C GLY A 194 3.78 10.64 0.71
N VAL A 195 2.54 10.24 0.47
CA VAL A 195 1.47 10.16 1.49
C VAL A 195 1.21 8.72 1.95
N ARG A 196 1.99 7.75 1.47
CA ARG A 196 1.81 6.34 1.84
C ARG A 196 2.34 6.09 3.24
N THR A 197 3.53 6.60 3.55
CA THR A 197 4.13 6.44 4.87
C THR A 197 4.78 7.73 5.32
N GLN A 198 4.50 8.15 6.55
CA GLN A 198 5.08 9.33 7.17
C GLN A 198 5.31 9.10 8.66
N GLY A 199 6.34 9.70 9.24
CA GLY A 199 6.55 9.71 10.68
C GLY A 199 7.93 10.20 11.06
N SER A 200 8.15 10.34 12.36
CA SER A 200 9.43 10.78 12.93
C SER A 200 9.92 9.70 13.88
N ILE A 201 11.16 9.26 13.70
CA ILE A 201 11.81 8.27 14.55
C ILE A 201 12.98 8.96 15.23
N PRO A 202 12.95 9.17 16.57
CA PRO A 202 14.11 9.65 17.29
C PRO A 202 15.31 8.72 17.07
N LEU A 203 16.52 9.25 16.86
CA LEU A 203 17.71 8.42 16.68
C LEU A 203 17.97 7.57 17.92
N SER A 204 17.67 8.10 19.11
CA SER A 204 17.73 7.36 20.37
C SER A 204 16.78 6.15 20.45
N ALA A 205 15.73 6.11 19.62
CA ALA A 205 14.81 4.98 19.51
C ALA A 205 15.33 3.86 18.59
N ILE A 206 16.36 4.14 17.78
CA ILE A 206 16.97 3.17 16.87
C ILE A 206 18.04 2.40 17.66
N GLU A 207 17.86 1.07 17.75
CA GLU A 207 18.83 0.16 18.37
C GLU A 207 20.04 -0.05 17.47
N ARG A 208 19.81 -0.27 16.17
CA ARG A 208 20.84 -0.37 15.14
C ARG A 208 20.25 -0.27 13.74
N VAL A 209 21.13 -0.16 12.75
CA VAL A 209 20.80 -0.16 11.32
C VAL A 209 21.54 -1.32 10.67
N ASP A 210 20.81 -2.23 10.04
CA ASP A 210 21.38 -3.38 9.34
C ASP A 210 21.14 -3.28 7.82
N ALA A 211 22.09 -3.78 7.03
CA ALA A 211 21.91 -3.89 5.58
C ALA A 211 21.03 -5.10 5.23
N VAL A 212 20.17 -4.94 4.21
CA VAL A 212 19.34 -6.02 3.66
C VAL A 212 19.86 -6.35 2.26
N THR A 213 20.65 -7.41 2.15
CA THR A 213 21.32 -7.82 0.91
C THR A 213 20.63 -8.96 0.17
N GLU A 214 19.55 -9.51 0.75
CA GLU A 214 18.80 -10.65 0.24
C GLU A 214 17.32 -10.32 0.08
N THR A 215 16.52 -11.27 -0.42
CA THR A 215 15.06 -11.08 -0.51
C THR A 215 14.45 -10.98 0.88
N LEU A 216 13.40 -10.16 1.04
CA LEU A 216 12.78 -9.92 2.33
C LEU A 216 12.26 -11.20 3.00
N ASP A 217 11.76 -12.18 2.23
CA ASP A 217 11.34 -13.49 2.75
C ASP A 217 12.50 -14.32 3.30
N ARG A 218 13.66 -14.25 2.66
CA ARG A 218 14.86 -14.97 3.09
C ARG A 218 15.47 -14.30 4.32
N TRP A 219 15.55 -12.97 4.30
CA TRP A 219 16.00 -12.17 5.44
C TRP A 219 15.17 -12.41 6.70
N ARG A 220 13.83 -12.37 6.57
CA ARG A 220 12.91 -12.65 7.69
C ARG A 220 13.10 -14.06 8.25
N ARG A 221 13.16 -15.08 7.40
CA ARG A 221 13.38 -16.48 7.82
C ARG A 221 14.72 -16.65 8.54
N ARG A 222 15.79 -16.06 8.01
CA ARG A 222 17.14 -16.12 8.61
C ARG A 222 17.17 -15.55 10.03
N HIS A 223 16.42 -14.49 10.28
CA HIS A 223 16.38 -13.82 11.59
C HIS A 223 15.21 -14.28 12.48
N GLY A 224 14.40 -15.25 12.04
CA GLY A 224 13.21 -15.69 12.78
C GLY A 224 12.15 -14.61 12.95
N ILE A 225 12.07 -13.63 12.04
CA ILE A 225 11.20 -12.47 12.14
C ILE A 225 9.86 -12.74 11.46
N HIS A 226 8.76 -12.50 12.18
CA HIS A 226 7.42 -12.62 11.62
C HIS A 226 7.05 -11.37 10.80
N ALA A 227 6.26 -11.54 9.75
CA ALA A 227 5.86 -10.44 8.85
C ALA A 227 5.17 -9.27 9.57
N ALA A 228 4.39 -9.57 10.62
CA ALA A 228 3.70 -8.57 11.43
C ALA A 228 4.64 -7.66 12.23
N ASP A 229 5.89 -8.10 12.46
CA ASP A 229 6.91 -7.33 13.19
C ASP A 229 7.74 -6.46 12.23
N THR A 230 7.34 -6.40 10.97
CA THR A 230 8.00 -5.61 9.94
C THR A 230 7.04 -4.61 9.31
N ILE A 231 7.56 -3.44 8.95
CA ILE A 231 6.86 -2.49 8.07
C ILE A 231 7.79 -2.13 6.92
N THR A 232 7.25 -2.08 5.71
CA THR A 232 8.02 -1.65 4.52
C THR A 232 7.70 -0.21 4.18
N VAL A 233 8.74 0.61 4.11
CA VAL A 233 8.68 2.03 3.84
C VAL A 233 9.54 2.29 2.60
N THR A 234 9.03 1.84 1.45
CA THR A 234 9.65 2.04 0.13
C THR A 234 8.61 2.52 -0.87
N PRO A 235 8.99 3.33 -1.87
CA PRO A 235 8.05 3.75 -2.92
C PRO A 235 7.65 2.58 -3.84
N PHE A 236 8.59 1.69 -4.13
CA PHE A 236 8.39 0.52 -4.98
C PHE A 236 9.50 -0.52 -4.80
N ASP A 237 10.74 -0.03 -4.64
CA ASP A 237 11.94 -0.84 -4.58
C ASP A 237 11.99 -1.83 -3.42
N LYS A 238 12.77 -2.90 -3.62
CA LYS A 238 13.09 -3.87 -2.56
C LYS A 238 13.89 -3.16 -1.46
N PRO A 239 13.56 -3.34 -0.17
CA PRO A 239 14.34 -2.76 0.90
C PRO A 239 15.81 -3.20 0.85
N ASN A 240 16.72 -2.26 1.11
CA ASN A 240 18.16 -2.52 1.23
C ASN A 240 18.74 -2.16 2.60
N CYS A 241 17.89 -1.68 3.50
CA CYS A 241 18.25 -1.25 4.85
C CYS A 241 17.09 -1.58 5.80
N VAL A 242 17.41 -1.88 7.06
CA VAL A 242 16.43 -2.06 8.13
C VAL A 242 16.84 -1.29 9.38
N LEU A 243 15.89 -0.56 9.94
CA LEU A 243 16.02 0.03 11.27
C LEU A 243 15.45 -0.95 12.28
N VAL A 244 16.27 -1.30 13.28
CA VAL A 244 15.81 -2.06 14.44
C VAL A 244 15.42 -1.05 15.50
N ILE A 245 14.13 -0.97 15.81
CA ILE A 245 13.57 -0.05 16.79
C ILE A 245 13.59 -0.72 18.16
N LYS A 246 13.98 0.04 19.21
CA LYS A 246 13.94 -0.43 20.59
C LYS A 246 12.49 -0.80 20.98
N PRO A 247 12.24 -1.93 21.66
CA PRO A 247 10.87 -2.38 21.97
C PRO A 247 10.02 -1.34 22.71
N GLU A 248 10.65 -0.56 23.60
CA GLU A 248 9.98 0.39 24.49
C GLU A 248 9.83 1.80 23.89
N ALA A 249 10.30 2.05 22.67
CA ALA A 249 10.43 3.41 22.14
C ALA A 249 9.09 4.09 21.78
N GLY A 250 7.98 3.36 21.71
CA GLY A 250 6.65 3.93 21.48
C GLY A 250 6.49 4.73 20.18
N VAL A 251 7.31 4.46 19.17
CA VAL A 251 7.32 5.20 17.89
C VAL A 251 5.98 4.99 17.16
N THR A 252 5.40 6.06 16.64
CA THR A 252 4.15 6.00 15.85
C THR A 252 4.41 6.47 14.42
N LEU A 253 3.94 5.69 13.45
CA LEU A 253 4.01 6.01 12.03
C LEU A 253 2.59 6.13 11.46
N LEU A 254 2.42 7.03 10.49
CA LEU A 254 1.27 7.06 9.61
C LEU A 254 1.58 6.17 8.41
N HIS A 255 0.94 5.00 8.31
CA HIS A 255 1.13 4.07 7.20
C HIS A 255 -0.21 3.78 6.52
N TRP A 256 -0.25 3.96 5.19
CA TRP A 256 -1.46 3.98 4.38
C TRP A 256 -2.58 4.82 5.01
N GLN A 257 -2.22 6.01 5.50
CA GLN A 257 -3.11 6.96 6.18
C GLN A 257 -3.76 6.43 7.49
N VAL A 258 -3.21 5.37 8.08
CA VAL A 258 -3.57 4.83 9.39
C VAL A 258 -2.41 5.03 10.36
N ARG A 259 -2.66 5.67 11.51
CA ARG A 259 -1.65 5.79 12.58
C ARG A 259 -1.50 4.45 13.29
N ARG A 260 -0.27 3.97 13.43
CA ARG A 260 0.05 2.71 14.11
C ARG A 260 1.37 2.84 14.84
N GLY A 261 1.54 2.09 15.92
CA GLY A 261 2.86 1.87 16.49
C GLY A 261 3.78 1.27 15.42
N ALA A 262 5.00 1.79 15.31
CA ALA A 262 6.03 1.20 14.47
C ALA A 262 6.33 -0.20 15.01
N PRO A 263 6.37 -1.23 14.15
CA PRO A 263 6.84 -2.52 14.59
C PRO A 263 8.37 -2.48 14.79
N ARG A 264 8.94 -3.56 15.33
CA ARG A 264 10.37 -3.61 15.67
C ARG A 264 11.28 -3.36 14.46
N TYR A 265 10.88 -3.76 13.26
CA TYR A 265 11.73 -3.67 12.07
C TYR A 265 11.10 -2.75 11.02
N VAL A 266 11.76 -1.62 10.73
CA VAL A 266 11.35 -0.68 9.69
C VAL A 266 12.27 -0.84 8.48
N LEU A 267 11.74 -1.42 7.41
CA LEU A 267 12.49 -1.74 6.19
C LEU A 267 12.44 -0.55 5.23
N LEU A 268 13.60 -0.06 4.83
CA LEU A 268 13.78 1.10 3.96
C LEU A 268 14.51 0.70 2.67
N TYR A 269 14.28 1.50 1.62
CA TYR A 269 15.15 1.56 0.46
C TYR A 269 15.80 2.94 0.45
N LEU A 270 17.13 2.99 0.41
CA LEU A 270 17.92 4.21 0.33
C LEU A 270 18.88 4.11 -0.85
N ASP A 271 19.10 5.19 -1.58
CA ASP A 271 20.11 5.22 -2.66
C ASP A 271 21.54 5.02 -2.10
N ARG A 272 21.75 5.42 -0.85
CA ARG A 272 23.00 5.36 -0.07
C ARG A 272 22.72 5.01 1.40
N PRO A 273 22.45 3.72 1.72
CA PRO A 273 22.12 3.31 3.08
C PRO A 273 23.25 3.52 4.10
N GLU A 274 24.50 3.60 3.64
CA GLU A 274 25.69 3.85 4.44
C GLU A 274 25.64 5.18 5.19
N LEU A 275 24.99 6.21 4.63
CA LEU A 275 24.86 7.53 5.28
C LEU A 275 24.04 7.45 6.57
N LEU A 276 22.99 6.63 6.58
CA LEU A 276 22.16 6.46 7.77
C LEU A 276 22.88 5.60 8.82
N ALA A 277 23.58 4.55 8.38
CA ALA A 277 24.35 3.69 9.27
C ALA A 277 25.46 4.47 10.00
N SER A 278 26.17 5.37 9.31
CA SER A 278 27.22 6.19 9.92
C SER A 278 26.68 7.13 10.99
N SER A 279 25.49 7.72 10.78
CA SER A 279 24.91 8.66 11.72
C SER A 279 24.37 8.00 12.98
N VAL A 280 23.81 6.80 12.88
CA VAL A 280 23.34 6.04 14.06
C VAL A 280 24.54 5.47 14.84
N GLY A 281 25.59 5.03 14.16
CA GLY A 281 26.80 4.47 14.81
C GLY A 281 27.67 5.49 15.56
N GLN A 282 27.50 6.79 15.33
CA GLN A 282 28.24 7.86 16.02
C GLN A 282 27.51 8.41 17.26
N GLY A 283 26.24 8.05 17.48
CA GLY A 283 25.38 8.63 18.52
C GLY A 283 24.94 7.67 19.63
N GLY A 284 25.52 6.47 19.70
CA GLY A 284 25.29 5.47 20.76
C GLY A 284 26.56 5.22 21.55
#